data_AF-M1UFA5-F1
#
_entry.id   AF-M1UFA5-F1
#
_cell.length_a   1.000
_cell.length_b   1.000
_cell.length_c   1.000
_cell.angle_alpha   90.00
_cell.angle_beta   90.00
_cell.angle_gamma   90.00
#
_symmetry.space_group_name_H-M   'P 1'
#
loop_
_entity.id
_entity.type
_entity.pdbx_description
1 polymer ?
#
loop_
_entity_poly.entity_id
_entity_poly.type
_entity_poly.pdbx_seq_one_letter_code
_entity_poly.pdbx_strand_id
1 'polypeptide(L)'
;HCLLPWCGLLLNTHTLDVYNNYASYAGLSLRYSLTLGSAHCAGQQMKRKLMSILRFKCHALFLDLKTNSLEAVYSNIYKLVLLHAFRFHACAQSLPFGQKVGGNHSYFLNLIWDLAEYTNQLVRLCNKGVSLGCKALTGSLQYEAVELIYCLAFLLVLSRHRPLYYHLLAPLRTRKRKLEGKLEGLRLARIRQAATPKMPEDFKAIQA
;
A
#
# COMPACT_ATOMS: atom_id res chain seq x y z
N HIS A 1 -14.77 -5.69 18.81
CA HIS A 1 -14.12 -6.80 18.07
C HIS A 1 -12.81 -7.13 18.76
N CYS A 2 -12.59 -8.40 19.12
CA CYS A 2 -11.36 -8.86 19.74
C CYS A 2 -10.36 -9.32 18.66
N LEU A 3 -9.14 -8.79 18.70
CA LEU A 3 -8.03 -9.23 17.85
C LEU A 3 -7.03 -9.99 18.71
N LEU A 4 -6.79 -11.26 18.38
CA LEU A 4 -5.82 -12.10 19.05
C LEU A 4 -4.44 -11.94 18.38
N PRO A 5 -3.42 -11.40 19.09
CA PRO A 5 -2.06 -11.36 18.57
C PRO A 5 -1.41 -12.76 18.61
N TRP A 6 -0.83 -13.19 17.49
CA TRP A 6 -0.16 -14.49 17.40
C TRP A 6 0.98 -14.44 16.37
N CYS A 7 2.22 -14.68 16.81
CA CYS A 7 3.40 -14.77 15.94
C CYS A 7 3.60 -13.57 14.95
N GLY A 8 3.27 -12.35 15.37
CA GLY A 8 3.34 -11.16 14.52
C GLY A 8 2.13 -10.92 13.61
N LEU A 9 1.07 -11.71 13.80
CA LEU A 9 -0.24 -11.57 13.14
C LEU A 9 -1.28 -11.09 14.15
N LEU A 10 -2.43 -10.63 13.64
CA LEU A 10 -3.64 -10.34 14.39
C LEU A 10 -4.79 -11.14 13.79
N LEU A 11 -5.42 -11.99 14.58
CA LEU A 11 -6.55 -12.83 14.16
C LEU A 11 -7.85 -12.25 14.72
N ASN A 12 -8.84 -12.02 13.86
CA ASN A 12 -10.18 -11.67 14.32
C ASN A 12 -10.87 -12.93 14.84
N THR A 13 -11.21 -12.95 16.13
CA THR A 13 -11.76 -14.15 16.77
C THR A 13 -13.17 -14.52 16.31
N HIS A 14 -13.86 -13.63 15.59
CA HIS A 14 -15.21 -13.88 15.06
C HIS A 14 -15.21 -14.20 13.57
N THR A 15 -14.50 -13.41 12.77
CA THR A 15 -14.48 -13.59 11.30
C THR A 15 -13.36 -14.49 10.83
N LEU A 16 -12.38 -14.78 11.70
CA LEU A 16 -11.14 -15.49 11.39
C LEU A 16 -10.25 -14.79 10.36
N ASP A 17 -10.56 -13.53 10.02
CA ASP A 17 -9.73 -12.69 9.18
C ASP A 17 -8.35 -12.48 9.83
N VAL A 18 -7.31 -12.59 8.99
CA VAL A 18 -5.92 -12.45 9.38
C VAL A 18 -5.39 -11.10 8.95
N TYR A 19 -4.81 -10.36 9.89
CA TYR A 19 -4.19 -9.06 9.65
C TYR A 19 -2.71 -9.08 10.06
N ASN A 20 -1.91 -8.26 9.39
CA ASN A 20 -0.52 -8.06 9.77
C ASN A 20 -0.45 -7.17 11.03
N ASN A 21 0.40 -7.53 12.00
CA ASN A 21 0.63 -6.70 13.18
C ASN A 21 1.72 -5.65 12.89
N TYR A 22 1.34 -4.37 12.90
CA TYR A 22 2.26 -3.25 12.68
C TYR A 22 2.83 -2.64 13.97
N ALA A 23 2.45 -3.15 15.16
CA ALA A 23 2.93 -2.63 16.44
C ALA A 23 4.46 -2.64 16.58
N SER A 24 5.15 -3.56 15.89
CA SER A 24 6.62 -3.62 15.87
C SER A 24 7.29 -2.40 15.23
N TYR A 25 6.56 -1.55 14.50
CA TYR A 25 7.07 -0.31 13.94
C TYR A 25 6.87 0.90 14.86
N ALA A 26 6.12 0.77 15.96
CA ALA A 26 5.85 1.87 16.87
C ALA A 26 7.16 2.41 17.47
N GLY A 27 7.36 3.73 17.37
CA GLY A 27 8.56 4.40 17.86
C GLY A 27 9.83 4.20 17.03
N LEU A 28 9.78 3.42 15.94
CA LEU A 28 10.91 3.21 15.05
C LEU A 28 10.88 4.21 13.88
N SER A 29 12.06 4.73 13.52
CA SER A 29 12.23 5.44 12.26
C SER A 29 12.28 4.44 11.10
N LEU A 30 11.38 4.60 10.14
CA LEU A 30 11.35 3.75 8.94
C LEU A 30 12.60 3.87 8.07
N ARG A 31 13.43 4.89 8.29
CA ARG A 31 14.77 4.99 7.71
C ARG A 31 15.62 3.75 8.01
N TYR A 32 15.49 3.17 9.20
CA TYR A 32 16.21 1.94 9.59
C TYR A 32 15.57 0.67 9.01
N SER A 33 14.35 0.76 8.47
CA SER A 33 13.71 -0.38 7.81
C SER A 33 14.19 -0.60 6.37
N LEU A 34 15.01 0.33 5.84
CA LEU A 34 15.47 0.35 4.46
C LEU A 34 16.88 0.95 4.31
N THR A 35 17.88 0.09 4.18
CA THR A 35 19.25 0.53 3.84
C THR A 35 19.35 0.77 2.33
N LEU A 36 19.40 2.03 1.90
CA LEU A 36 19.78 2.39 0.52
C LEU A 36 21.31 2.29 0.41
N GLY A 37 21.81 1.44 -0.48
CA GLY A 37 23.25 1.33 -0.73
C GLY A 37 23.78 2.58 -1.44
N SER A 38 25.08 2.84 -1.33
CA SER A 38 25.75 3.84 -2.16
C SER A 38 25.80 3.35 -3.61
N ALA A 39 25.07 4.00 -4.51
CA ALA A 39 25.29 3.79 -5.95
C ALA A 39 24.93 5.04 -6.74
N HIS A 40 25.50 5.12 -7.94
CA HIS A 40 25.24 6.17 -8.92
C HIS A 40 23.75 6.29 -9.31
N CYS A 41 22.95 5.23 -9.15
CA CYS A 41 21.51 5.20 -9.47
C CYS A 41 20.65 4.91 -8.22
N ALA A 42 20.62 5.82 -7.26
CA ALA A 42 19.94 5.64 -5.98
C ALA A 42 18.42 5.43 -6.13
N GLY A 43 17.78 6.12 -7.09
CA GLY A 43 16.36 5.92 -7.42
C GLY A 43 16.04 4.49 -7.85
N GLN A 44 16.90 3.88 -8.68
CA GLN A 44 16.69 2.51 -9.15
C GLN A 44 16.86 1.48 -8.04
N GLN A 45 17.80 1.71 -7.11
CA GLN A 45 17.94 0.87 -5.93
C GLN A 45 16.72 0.97 -5.01
N MET A 46 16.21 2.19 -4.80
CA MET A 46 14.96 2.42 -4.09
C MET A 46 13.81 1.64 -4.72
N LYS A 47 13.64 1.70 -6.05
CA LYS A 47 12.63 0.90 -6.79
C LYS A 47 12.78 -0.59 -6.51
N ARG A 48 13.99 -1.16 -6.69
CA ARG A 48 14.25 -2.59 -6.46
C ARG A 48 13.92 -3.02 -5.02
N LYS A 49 14.29 -2.21 -4.02
CA LYS A 49 14.03 -2.51 -2.61
C LYS A 49 12.54 -2.44 -2.27
N LEU A 50 11.84 -1.40 -2.72
CA LEU A 50 10.39 -1.29 -2.51
C LEU A 50 9.63 -2.44 -3.17
N MET A 51 10.02 -2.85 -4.38
CA MET A 51 9.46 -4.02 -5.07
C MET A 51 9.73 -5.32 -4.30
N SER A 52 10.97 -5.52 -3.83
CA SER A 52 11.33 -6.71 -3.05
C SER A 52 10.52 -6.84 -1.77
N ILE A 53 10.27 -5.73 -1.06
CA ILE A 53 9.42 -5.77 0.14
C ILE A 53 7.98 -6.12 -0.23
N LEU A 54 7.41 -5.57 -1.31
CA LEU A 54 6.05 -5.96 -1.74
C LEU A 54 5.97 -7.46 -2.00
N ARG A 55 6.94 -8.02 -2.73
CA ARG A 55 6.99 -9.46 -2.99
C ARG A 55 6.98 -10.28 -1.70
N PHE A 56 7.71 -9.84 -0.68
CA PHE A 56 7.81 -10.55 0.59
C PHE A 56 6.57 -10.36 1.48
N LYS A 57 5.93 -9.19 1.44
CA LYS A 57 4.83 -8.82 2.33
C LYS A 57 3.44 -9.10 1.76
N CYS A 58 3.28 -9.14 0.43
CA CYS A 58 2.06 -9.58 -0.23
C CYS A 58 1.96 -11.12 -0.18
N HIS A 59 1.57 -11.64 0.98
CA HIS A 59 1.42 -13.07 1.21
C HIS A 59 -0.06 -13.50 1.15
N ALA A 60 -0.31 -14.73 0.68
CA ALA A 60 -1.66 -15.28 0.55
C ALA A 60 -2.45 -15.24 1.87
N LEU A 61 -1.77 -15.44 3.00
CA LEU A 61 -2.32 -15.30 4.35
C LEU A 61 -3.18 -14.03 4.56
N PHE A 62 -2.83 -12.91 3.94
CA PHE A 62 -3.55 -11.64 4.08
C PHE A 62 -4.43 -11.28 2.87
N LEU A 63 -4.17 -11.89 1.72
CA LEU A 63 -4.67 -11.43 0.41
C LEU A 63 -5.58 -12.47 -0.29
N ASP A 64 -5.59 -13.71 0.19
CA ASP A 64 -6.44 -14.77 -0.34
C ASP A 64 -7.88 -14.61 0.15
N LEU A 65 -8.80 -14.51 -0.81
CA LEU A 65 -10.24 -14.38 -0.57
C LEU A 65 -10.91 -15.69 -0.12
N LYS A 66 -10.22 -16.84 -0.17
CA LYS A 66 -10.74 -18.07 0.45
C LYS A 66 -10.55 -18.06 1.96
N THR A 67 -9.49 -17.39 2.43
CA THR A 67 -9.12 -17.32 3.83
C THR A 67 -9.67 -16.07 4.52
N ASN A 68 -9.79 -14.96 3.79
CA ASN A 68 -10.20 -13.68 4.34
C ASN A 68 -11.41 -13.09 3.60
N SER A 69 -12.21 -12.32 4.33
CA SER A 69 -13.23 -11.46 3.75
C SER A 69 -12.63 -10.41 2.81
N LEU A 70 -13.43 -9.94 1.84
CA LEU A 70 -13.01 -8.90 0.91
C LEU A 70 -12.64 -7.60 1.65
N GLU A 71 -13.39 -7.27 2.69
CA GLU A 71 -13.16 -6.13 3.57
C GLU A 71 -11.81 -6.24 4.28
N ALA A 72 -11.46 -7.41 4.81
CA ALA A 72 -10.17 -7.66 5.43
C ALA A 72 -9.01 -7.59 4.40
N VAL A 73 -9.19 -8.16 3.21
CA VAL A 73 -8.18 -8.07 2.14
C VAL A 73 -7.92 -6.60 1.75
N TYR A 74 -8.96 -5.79 1.55
CA TYR A 74 -8.75 -4.36 1.27
C TYR A 74 -8.07 -3.62 2.42
N SER A 75 -8.42 -3.93 3.68
CA SER A 75 -7.77 -3.34 4.85
C SER A 75 -6.28 -3.71 4.92
N ASN A 76 -5.95 -4.97 4.67
CA ASN A 76 -4.57 -5.46 4.60
C ASN A 76 -3.77 -4.79 3.49
N ILE A 77 -4.34 -4.68 2.28
CA ILE A 77 -3.71 -3.95 1.16
C ILE A 77 -3.51 -2.49 1.54
N TYR A 78 -4.52 -1.82 2.13
CA TYR A 78 -4.41 -0.43 2.53
C TYR A 78 -3.27 -0.19 3.53
N LYS A 79 -3.23 -0.96 4.63
CA LYS A 79 -2.16 -0.84 5.64
C LYS A 79 -0.78 -1.15 5.05
N LEU A 80 -0.67 -2.16 4.20
CA LEU A 80 0.57 -2.50 3.50
C LEU A 80 1.06 -1.32 2.66
N VAL A 81 0.18 -0.77 1.83
CA VAL A 81 0.48 0.33 0.91
C VAL A 81 0.77 1.63 1.68
N LEU A 82 0.08 1.87 2.80
CA LEU A 82 0.36 3.01 3.68
C LEU A 82 1.77 2.94 4.27
N LEU A 83 2.19 1.77 4.77
CA LEU A 83 3.57 1.58 5.23
C LEU A 83 4.58 1.79 4.09
N HIS A 84 4.21 1.38 2.89
CA HIS A 84 5.01 1.59 1.68
C HIS A 84 5.12 3.06 1.28
N ALA A 85 4.07 3.85 1.43
CA ALA A 85 4.09 5.28 1.19
C ALA A 85 5.04 5.99 2.18
N PHE A 86 5.04 5.57 3.46
CA PHE A 86 6.00 6.09 4.43
C PHE A 86 7.45 5.69 4.09
N ARG A 87 7.70 4.43 3.72
CA ARG A 87 9.02 3.99 3.25
C ARG A 87 9.48 4.72 1.99
N PHE A 88 8.56 4.98 1.08
CA PHE A 88 8.82 5.77 -0.11
C PHE A 88 9.28 7.18 0.26
N HIS A 89 8.61 7.82 1.22
CA HIS A 89 8.99 9.13 1.74
C HIS A 89 10.39 9.12 2.35
N ALA A 90 10.65 8.21 3.29
CA ALA A 90 11.95 8.08 3.96
C ALA A 90 13.10 7.85 2.96
N CYS A 91 12.88 7.00 1.96
CA CYS A 91 13.84 6.77 0.88
C CYS A 91 14.05 8.02 0.02
N ALA A 92 12.97 8.67 -0.43
CA ALA A 92 13.04 9.86 -1.27
C ALA A 92 13.79 11.03 -0.58
N GLN A 93 13.60 11.18 0.73
CA GLN A 93 14.37 12.13 1.54
C GLN A 93 15.85 11.75 1.66
N SER A 94 16.17 10.46 1.65
CA SER A 94 17.55 9.96 1.78
C SER A 94 18.33 9.92 0.46
N LEU A 95 17.71 10.26 -0.68
CA LEU A 95 18.41 10.24 -1.98
C LEU A 95 19.53 11.29 -2.06
N PRO A 96 20.60 11.05 -2.84
CA PRO A 96 21.65 12.05 -3.05
C PRO A 96 21.14 13.34 -3.68
N PHE A 97 21.91 14.42 -3.53
CA PHE A 97 21.66 15.68 -4.24
C PHE A 97 21.61 15.44 -5.76
N GLY A 98 20.74 16.16 -6.47
CA GLY A 98 20.50 15.96 -7.92
C GLY A 98 19.63 14.75 -8.29
N GLN A 99 19.40 13.79 -7.38
CA GLN A 99 18.51 12.64 -7.60
C GLN A 99 17.20 12.72 -6.80
N LYS A 100 16.90 13.89 -6.23
CA LYS A 100 15.68 14.16 -5.46
C LYS A 100 14.44 14.18 -6.37
N VAL A 101 13.27 14.09 -5.75
CA VAL A 101 11.97 14.11 -6.43
C VAL A 101 11.79 15.34 -7.33
N GLY A 102 12.26 16.50 -6.85
CA GLY A 102 12.31 17.77 -7.59
C GLY A 102 12.92 17.68 -8.98
N GLY A 103 13.96 16.87 -9.16
CA GLY A 103 14.69 16.76 -10.42
C GLY A 103 14.05 15.82 -11.44
N ASN A 104 13.20 14.88 -11.01
CA ASN A 104 12.63 13.87 -11.90
C ASN A 104 11.28 13.32 -11.39
N HIS A 105 10.29 14.19 -11.27
CA HIS A 105 8.96 13.84 -10.76
C HIS A 105 8.27 12.71 -11.55
N SER A 106 8.46 12.65 -12.88
CA SER A 106 7.85 11.62 -13.73
C SER A 106 8.36 10.22 -13.37
N TYR A 107 9.65 10.06 -13.06
CA TYR A 107 10.20 8.81 -12.57
C TYR A 107 9.52 8.35 -11.27
N PHE A 108 9.38 9.26 -10.30
CA PHE A 108 8.75 8.93 -9.02
C PHE A 108 7.25 8.64 -9.14
N LEU A 109 6.56 9.34 -10.03
CA LEU A 109 5.16 9.05 -10.33
C LEU A 109 5.01 7.66 -10.96
N ASN A 110 5.84 7.34 -11.96
CA ASN A 110 5.86 6.03 -12.59
C ASN A 110 6.19 4.92 -11.59
N LEU A 111 7.13 5.16 -10.67
CA LEU A 111 7.45 4.21 -9.60
C LEU A 111 6.22 3.90 -8.73
N ILE A 112 5.38 4.88 -8.39
CA ILE A 112 4.14 4.63 -7.63
C ILE A 112 3.19 3.70 -8.41
N TRP A 113 3.05 3.93 -9.72
CA TRP A 113 2.21 3.10 -10.58
C TRP A 113 2.78 1.71 -10.80
N ASP A 114 4.10 1.59 -10.98
CA ASP A 114 4.78 0.29 -11.05
C ASP A 114 4.51 -0.53 -9.78
N LEU A 115 4.59 0.10 -8.60
CA LEU A 115 4.30 -0.55 -7.33
C LEU A 115 2.83 -1.00 -7.24
N ALA A 116 1.89 -0.17 -7.72
CA ALA A 116 0.46 -0.51 -7.77
C ALA A 116 0.19 -1.70 -8.70
N GLU A 117 0.77 -1.69 -9.90
CA GLU A 117 0.68 -2.79 -10.85
C GLU A 117 1.26 -4.08 -10.26
N TYR A 118 2.46 -4.00 -9.69
CA TYR A 118 3.11 -5.15 -9.08
C TYR A 118 2.31 -5.72 -7.90
N THR A 119 1.72 -4.85 -7.07
CA THR A 119 0.83 -5.27 -5.98
C THR A 119 -0.38 -6.01 -6.52
N ASN A 120 -1.02 -5.49 -7.57
CA ASN A 120 -2.16 -6.16 -8.21
C ASN A 120 -1.76 -7.51 -8.83
N GLN A 121 -0.57 -7.62 -9.43
CA GLN A 121 -0.05 -8.91 -9.90
C GLN A 121 0.08 -9.90 -8.74
N LEU A 122 0.69 -9.50 -7.62
CA LEU A 122 0.85 -10.35 -6.43
C LEU A 122 -0.50 -10.75 -5.82
N VAL A 123 -1.46 -9.82 -5.71
CA VAL A 123 -2.83 -10.10 -5.25
C VAL A 123 -3.49 -11.16 -6.15
N ARG A 124 -3.36 -11.01 -7.47
CA ARG A 124 -3.87 -12.00 -8.43
C ARG A 124 -3.18 -13.35 -8.28
N LEU A 125 -1.87 -13.38 -8.02
CA LEU A 125 -1.13 -14.61 -7.75
C LEU A 125 -1.66 -15.33 -6.50
N CYS A 126 -1.90 -14.61 -5.41
CA CYS A 126 -2.46 -15.16 -4.17
C CYS A 126 -3.87 -15.75 -4.37
N ASN A 127 -4.59 -15.31 -5.39
CA ASN A 127 -5.95 -15.75 -5.71
C ASN A 127 -6.02 -16.61 -6.99
N LYS A 128 -4.88 -17.09 -7.52
CA LYS A 128 -4.86 -18.06 -8.63
C LYS A 128 -5.52 -19.35 -8.17
N GLY A 129 -6.48 -19.85 -8.95
CA GLY A 129 -7.27 -21.04 -8.59
C GLY A 129 -8.54 -20.74 -7.77
N VAL A 130 -8.95 -19.48 -7.66
CA VAL A 130 -10.35 -19.11 -7.38
C VAL A 130 -11.16 -19.24 -8.69
N SER A 131 -11.25 -20.48 -9.18
CA SER A 131 -12.21 -20.91 -10.20
C SER A 131 -13.19 -21.86 -9.52
N LEU A 132 -14.09 -21.33 -8.69
CA LEU A 132 -15.16 -22.10 -8.05
C LEU A 132 -16.44 -21.25 -8.00
N GLY A 133 -17.37 -21.53 -8.92
CA GLY A 133 -18.82 -21.34 -8.77
C GLY A 133 -19.40 -19.92 -8.79
N CYS A 134 -18.68 -18.86 -8.43
CA CYS A 134 -19.24 -17.51 -8.31
C CYS A 134 -18.47 -16.48 -9.12
N LYS A 135 -18.99 -16.11 -10.31
CA LYS A 135 -18.52 -14.96 -11.12
C LYS A 135 -18.43 -13.65 -10.32
N ALA A 136 -19.09 -13.56 -9.15
CA ALA A 136 -19.09 -12.41 -8.27
C ALA A 136 -17.73 -12.16 -7.55
N LEU A 137 -16.96 -13.21 -7.24
CA LEU A 137 -15.70 -13.07 -6.49
C LEU A 137 -14.51 -12.80 -7.42
N THR A 138 -14.49 -13.37 -8.62
CA THR A 138 -13.38 -13.23 -9.58
C THR A 138 -13.22 -11.79 -10.11
N GLY A 139 -14.30 -10.99 -10.07
CA GLY A 139 -14.28 -9.56 -10.41
C GLY A 139 -14.15 -8.61 -9.22
N SER A 140 -13.94 -9.12 -8.00
CA SER A 140 -13.97 -8.31 -6.77
C SER A 140 -12.68 -7.51 -6.53
N LEU A 141 -11.50 -8.12 -6.73
CA LEU A 141 -10.19 -7.46 -6.62
C LEU A 141 -9.74 -6.94 -7.99
N GLN A 142 -10.33 -5.82 -8.40
CA GLN A 142 -9.96 -5.12 -9.63
C GLN A 142 -8.66 -4.32 -9.45
N TYR A 143 -7.95 -4.13 -10.56
CA TYR A 143 -6.72 -3.31 -10.56
C TYR A 143 -7.01 -1.88 -10.10
N GLU A 144 -8.15 -1.33 -10.51
CA GLU A 144 -8.65 -0.01 -10.16
C GLU A 144 -8.79 0.17 -8.64
N ALA A 145 -9.19 -0.89 -7.92
CA ALA A 145 -9.32 -0.83 -6.47
C ALA A 145 -7.95 -0.71 -5.79
N VAL A 146 -6.96 -1.47 -6.27
CA VAL A 146 -5.56 -1.38 -5.81
C VAL A 146 -5.00 0.01 -6.14
N GLU A 147 -5.20 0.51 -7.35
CA GLU A 147 -4.77 1.87 -7.73
C GLU A 147 -5.41 2.95 -6.85
N LEU A 148 -6.69 2.82 -6.50
CA LEU A 148 -7.38 3.76 -5.63
C LEU A 148 -6.79 3.72 -4.22
N ILE A 149 -6.48 2.54 -3.69
CA ILE A 149 -5.79 2.38 -2.41
C ILE A 149 -4.42 3.09 -2.43
N TYR A 150 -3.65 2.92 -3.51
CA TYR A 150 -2.39 3.64 -3.72
C TYR A 150 -2.60 5.15 -3.71
N CYS A 151 -3.61 5.66 -4.43
CA CYS A 151 -3.93 7.08 -4.39
C CYS A 151 -4.25 7.57 -2.97
N LEU A 152 -5.08 6.84 -2.21
CA LEU A 152 -5.48 7.22 -0.86
C LEU A 152 -4.29 7.25 0.11
N ALA A 153 -3.48 6.20 0.12
CA ALA A 153 -2.32 6.06 0.99
C ALA A 153 -1.21 7.06 0.65
N PHE A 154 -0.83 7.19 -0.63
CA PHE A 154 0.21 8.14 -1.03
C PHE A 154 -0.23 9.60 -0.86
N LEU A 155 -1.49 9.94 -1.15
CA LEU A 155 -1.97 11.30 -0.88
C LEU A 155 -1.94 11.62 0.61
N LEU A 156 -2.25 10.66 1.48
CA LEU A 156 -2.18 10.87 2.93
C LEU A 156 -0.76 11.20 3.39
N VAL A 157 0.24 10.43 2.94
CA VAL A 157 1.64 10.64 3.35
C VAL A 157 2.24 11.87 2.67
N LEU A 158 2.17 11.94 1.33
CA LEU A 158 2.88 12.97 0.57
C LEU A 158 2.30 14.38 0.76
N SER A 159 1.01 14.51 1.09
CA SER A 159 0.38 15.83 1.32
C SER A 159 0.95 16.55 2.53
N ARG A 160 1.46 15.82 3.54
CA ARG A 160 2.14 16.38 4.70
C ARG A 160 3.47 17.05 4.35
N HIS A 161 4.04 16.74 3.18
CA HIS A 161 5.30 17.26 2.68
C HIS A 161 5.11 17.93 1.30
N ARG A 162 4.03 18.72 1.17
CA ARG A 162 3.59 19.34 -0.09
C ARG A 162 4.72 20.01 -0.89
N PRO A 163 5.65 20.80 -0.31
CA PRO A 163 6.72 21.44 -1.09
C PRO A 163 7.60 20.44 -1.85
N LEU A 164 7.82 19.24 -1.30
CA LEU A 164 8.67 18.21 -1.92
C LEU A 164 7.92 17.41 -3.00
N TYR A 165 6.60 17.26 -2.88
CA TYR A 165 5.80 16.35 -3.70
C TYR A 165 4.72 17.03 -4.54
N TYR A 166 4.72 18.35 -4.66
CA TYR A 166 3.67 19.11 -5.33
C TYR A 166 3.30 18.54 -6.71
N HIS A 167 4.31 18.22 -7.53
CA HIS A 167 4.11 17.65 -8.87
C HIS A 167 3.57 16.21 -8.89
N LEU A 168 3.69 15.46 -7.79
CA LEU A 168 3.08 14.12 -7.65
C LEU A 168 1.64 14.21 -7.17
N LEU A 169 1.32 15.19 -6.32
CA LEU A 169 0.00 15.32 -5.69
C LEU A 169 -1.12 15.59 -6.70
N ALA A 170 -0.88 16.45 -7.70
CA ALA A 170 -1.90 16.78 -8.70
C ALA A 170 -2.31 15.56 -9.57
N PRO A 171 -1.37 14.81 -10.18
CA PRO A 171 -1.68 13.57 -10.90
C PRO A 171 -2.39 12.53 -10.02
N LEU A 172 -1.95 12.33 -8.77
CA LEU A 172 -2.57 11.40 -7.84
C LEU A 172 -4.02 11.79 -7.51
N ARG A 173 -4.31 13.09 -7.29
CA ARG A 173 -5.68 13.58 -7.06
C ARG A 173 -6.58 13.41 -8.28
N THR A 174 -6.05 13.63 -9.47
CA THR A 174 -6.80 13.43 -10.72
C THR A 174 -7.09 11.96 -10.95
N ARG A 175 -6.11 11.07 -10.77
CA ARG A 175 -6.31 9.62 -10.87
C ARG A 175 -7.31 9.12 -9.83
N LYS A 176 -7.21 9.57 -8.58
CA LYS A 176 -8.18 9.26 -7.51
C LYS A 176 -9.60 9.58 -7.95
N ARG A 177 -9.89 10.81 -8.38
CA ARG A 177 -11.23 11.23 -8.80
C ARG A 177 -11.78 10.37 -9.94
N LYS A 178 -10.94 10.07 -10.93
CA LYS A 178 -11.31 9.19 -12.06
C LYS A 178 -11.66 7.77 -11.58
N LEU A 179 -10.88 7.22 -10.64
CA LEU A 179 -11.12 5.89 -10.08
C LEU A 179 -12.37 5.84 -9.21
N GLU A 180 -12.64 6.89 -8.42
CA GLU A 180 -13.87 7.00 -7.63
C GLU A 180 -15.13 7.11 -8.51
N GLY A 181 -15.03 7.72 -9.69
CA GLY A 181 -16.13 7.70 -10.67
C GLY A 181 -16.27 6.36 -11.41
N LYS A 182 -15.20 5.56 -11.50
CA LYS A 182 -15.23 4.24 -12.16
C LYS A 182 -15.69 3.13 -11.21
N LEU A 183 -15.29 3.22 -9.95
CA LEU A 183 -15.67 2.31 -8.87
C LEU A 183 -16.88 2.95 -8.18
N GLU A 184 -18.10 2.54 -8.54
CA GLU A 184 -19.31 3.08 -7.93
C GLU A 184 -19.93 2.12 -6.90
N GLY A 185 -20.83 2.65 -6.07
CA GLY A 185 -21.65 1.88 -5.13
C GLY A 185 -20.86 1.14 -4.05
N LEU A 186 -21.24 -0.11 -3.81
CA LEU A 186 -20.74 -0.95 -2.70
C LEU A 186 -19.21 -1.13 -2.73
N ARG A 187 -18.60 -1.21 -3.92
CA ARG A 187 -17.15 -1.45 -4.04
C ARG A 187 -16.34 -0.27 -3.52
N LEU A 188 -16.73 0.95 -3.91
CA LEU A 188 -16.09 2.16 -3.42
C LEU A 188 -16.31 2.32 -1.92
N ALA A 189 -17.49 2.00 -1.42
CA ALA A 189 -17.79 2.03 0.01
C ALA A 189 -16.83 1.10 0.79
N ARG A 190 -16.62 -0.13 0.32
CA ARG A 190 -15.66 -1.08 0.92
C ARG A 190 -14.22 -0.59 0.92
N ILE A 191 -13.76 0.00 -0.19
CA ILE A 191 -12.40 0.56 -0.29
C ILE A 191 -12.23 1.74 0.67
N ARG A 192 -13.23 2.62 0.76
CA ARG A 192 -13.23 3.76 1.70
C ARG A 192 -13.28 3.29 3.15
N GLN A 193 -14.05 2.26 3.45
CA GLN A 193 -14.11 1.64 4.77
C GLN A 193 -12.75 1.06 5.16
N ALA A 194 -12.08 0.35 4.26
CA ALA A 194 -10.73 -0.17 4.49
C ALA A 194 -9.69 0.92 4.76
N ALA A 195 -9.87 2.11 4.15
CA ALA A 195 -9.06 3.30 4.38
C ALA A 195 -9.55 4.19 5.53
N THR A 196 -10.47 3.70 6.37
CA THR A 196 -11.03 4.42 7.52
C THR A 196 -10.68 3.69 8.83
N PRO A 197 -10.05 4.36 9.81
CA PRO A 197 -9.56 5.74 9.75
C PRO A 197 -8.40 5.90 8.75
N LYS A 198 -8.24 7.10 8.19
CA LYS A 198 -7.15 7.40 7.23
C LYS A 198 -5.78 7.10 7.83
N MET A 199 -5.57 7.43 9.11
CA MET A 199 -4.38 7.03 9.85
C MET A 199 -4.78 6.02 10.92
N PRO A 200 -4.59 4.70 10.69
CA PRO A 200 -4.81 3.70 11.71
C PRO A 200 -3.95 3.94 12.96
N GLU A 201 -4.44 3.56 14.14
CA GLU A 201 -3.75 3.82 15.42
C GLU A 201 -2.33 3.23 15.45
N ASP A 202 -2.16 2.03 14.91
CA ASP A 202 -0.88 1.33 14.78
C ASP A 202 0.15 2.07 13.89
N PHE A 203 -0.30 3.06 13.10
CA PHE A 203 0.55 3.89 12.25
C PHE A 203 0.89 5.26 12.84
N LYS A 204 0.16 5.74 13.87
CA LYS A 204 0.40 7.07 14.44
C LYS A 204 1.76 7.20 15.11
N ALA A 205 2.24 6.12 15.71
CA ALA A 205 3.52 6.08 16.41
C ALA A 205 4.72 5.81 15.47
N ILE A 206 4.48 5.59 14.17
CA ILE A 206 5.55 5.33 13.20
C ILE A 206 6.18 6.64 12.76
N GLN A 207 7.50 6.73 12.87
CA GLN A 207 8.26 7.90 12.41
C GLN A 207 8.73 7.65 10.97
N ALA A 208 8.25 8.49 10.04
CA ALA A 208 8.58 8.42 8.62
C ALA A 208 9.70 9.38 8.24
#